data_AF-A0AAW8L0D2-F1
#
_entry.id   AF-A0AAW8L0D2-F1
#
_cell.length_a   1.000
_cell.length_b   1.000
_cell.length_c   1.000
_cell.angle_alpha   90.00
_cell.angle_beta   90.00
_cell.angle_gamma   90.00
#
_symmetry.space_group_name_H-M   'P 1'
#
loop_
_entity.id
_entity.type
_entity.pdbx_description
1 polymer ?
#
loop_
_entity_poly.entity_id
_entity_poly.type
_entity_poly.pdbx_seq_one_letter_code
_entity_poly.pdbx_strand_id
1 'polypeptide(L)'
;EVPDDAYTIPFGVANYTREGTDVTIIALGLMVHRANEVADKLAKDGISVEVVDPRTISPLDEEGILESVASTGRVVIVDESAARCG
;
A
#
# COMPACT_ATOMS: atom_id res chain seq x y z
N GLU A 1 -1.09 -8.80 16.26
CA GLU A 1 -1.29 -8.65 17.72
C GLU A 1 -1.29 -7.15 18.00
N VAL A 2 -2.29 -6.64 18.72
CA VAL A 2 -2.38 -5.20 19.04
C VAL A 2 -1.79 -4.99 20.44
N PRO A 3 -0.85 -4.05 20.64
CA PRO A 3 -0.30 -3.76 21.97
C PRO A 3 -1.39 -3.34 22.97
N ASP A 4 -1.26 -3.77 24.22
CA ASP A 4 -2.17 -3.36 25.31
C ASP A 4 -1.95 -1.90 25.74
N ASP A 5 -0.71 -1.41 25.60
CA ASP A 5 -0.34 -0.03 25.92
C ASP A 5 -0.72 0.93 24.78
N ALA A 6 -1.06 2.16 25.15
CA ALA A 6 -1.37 3.21 24.19
C ALA A 6 -0.15 3.53 23.32
N TYR A 7 -0.34 3.49 22.00
CA TYR A 7 0.68 3.86 21.02
C TYR A 7 0.11 4.83 19.99
N THR A 8 0.99 5.51 19.27
CA THR A 8 0.63 6.44 18.21
C THR A 8 1.25 6.00 16.89
N ILE A 9 0.53 6.25 15.81
CA ILE A 9 1.05 6.11 14.45
C ILE A 9 1.35 7.52 13.93
N PRO A 10 2.52 7.76 13.32
CA PRO A 10 2.83 9.06 12.74
C PRO A 10 1.86 9.40 11.61
N PHE A 11 1.32 10.62 11.66
CA PHE A 11 0.43 11.15 10.65
C PHE A 11 1.22 11.49 9.37
N GLY A 12 0.66 11.18 8.20
CA GLY A 12 1.34 11.41 6.91
C GLY A 12 2.45 10.41 6.59
N VAL A 13 2.47 9.24 7.23
CA VAL A 13 3.45 8.18 6.97
C VAL A 13 2.74 6.91 6.51
N ALA A 14 3.10 6.42 5.33
CA ALA A 14 2.55 5.21 4.75
C ALA A 14 2.94 3.95 5.55
N ASN A 15 2.16 2.90 5.40
CA ASN A 15 2.43 1.58 5.94
C ASN A 15 2.70 0.62 4.79
N TYR A 16 3.84 -0.05 4.84
CA TYR A 16 4.22 -1.07 3.86
C TYR A 16 3.82 -2.42 4.42
N THR A 17 2.68 -2.95 3.98
CA THR A 17 2.16 -4.22 4.53
C THR A 17 2.89 -5.43 3.96
N ARG A 18 3.55 -5.26 2.81
CA ARG A 18 4.28 -6.31 2.11
C ARG A 18 5.34 -5.69 1.20
N GLU A 19 6.56 -6.23 1.24
CA GLU A 19 7.64 -5.86 0.31
C GLU A 19 7.50 -6.62 -1.02
N GLY A 20 7.96 -6.00 -2.11
CA GLY A 20 7.99 -6.63 -3.43
C GLY A 20 8.80 -5.83 -4.45
N THR A 21 8.99 -6.40 -5.64
CA THR A 21 9.95 -5.85 -6.62
C THR A 21 9.38 -5.60 -8.00
N ASP A 22 8.26 -6.23 -8.38
CA ASP A 22 7.78 -6.20 -9.77
C ASP A 22 6.69 -5.14 -10.01
N VAL A 23 5.92 -4.82 -8.96
CA VAL A 23 4.85 -3.81 -8.99
C VAL A 23 4.50 -3.34 -7.58
N THR A 24 4.22 -2.04 -7.45
CA THR A 24 3.64 -1.43 -6.25
C THR A 24 2.13 -1.33 -6.37
N ILE A 25 1.41 -1.84 -5.37
CA ILE A 25 -0.03 -1.59 -5.21
C ILE A 25 -0.24 -0.61 -4.07
N ILE A 26 -0.77 0.57 -4.40
CA ILE A 26 -1.22 1.55 -3.42
C ILE A 26 -2.71 1.29 -3.17
N ALA A 27 -3.06 0.86 -1.97
CA ALA A 27 -4.42 0.46 -1.62
C ALA A 27 -4.94 1.26 -0.42
N LEU A 28 -6.24 1.59 -0.42
CA LEU A 28 -6.87 2.35 0.65
C LEU A 28 -7.93 1.51 1.38
N GLY A 29 -7.97 1.63 2.71
CA GLY A 29 -9.01 1.02 3.54
C GLY A 29 -9.13 -0.50 3.32
N LEU A 30 -10.33 -0.97 2.98
CA LEU A 30 -10.59 -2.40 2.75
C LEU A 30 -9.77 -2.96 1.57
N MET A 31 -9.37 -2.13 0.61
CA MET A 31 -8.58 -2.59 -0.53
C MET A 31 -7.20 -3.07 -0.12
N VAL A 32 -6.67 -2.65 1.03
CA VAL A 32 -5.38 -3.13 1.55
C VAL A 32 -5.42 -4.62 1.83
N HIS A 33 -6.50 -5.11 2.45
CA HIS A 33 -6.67 -6.53 2.70
C HIS A 33 -6.78 -7.33 1.40
N ARG A 34 -7.57 -6.82 0.44
CA ARG A 34 -7.69 -7.46 -0.89
C ARG A 34 -6.38 -7.46 -1.66
N ALA A 35 -5.61 -6.38 -1.59
CA ALA A 35 -4.30 -6.26 -2.23
C ALA A 35 -3.34 -7.32 -1.69
N ASN A 36 -3.30 -7.52 -0.37
CA ASN A 36 -2.47 -8.57 0.24
C ASN A 36 -2.90 -9.98 -0.20
N GLU A 37 -4.21 -10.28 -0.25
CA GLU A 37 -4.69 -11.58 -0.75
C GLU A 37 -4.31 -11.82 -2.23
N VAL A 38 -4.36 -10.77 -3.06
CA VAL A 38 -3.95 -10.85 -4.47
C VAL A 38 -2.44 -11.01 -4.58
N ALA A 39 -1.68 -10.33 -3.74
CA ALA A 39 -0.23 -10.43 -3.68
C ALA A 39 0.21 -11.87 -3.34
N ASP A 40 -0.50 -12.57 -2.45
CA ASP A 40 -0.27 -13.98 -2.12
C ASP A 40 -0.62 -14.94 -3.27
N LYS A 41 -1.65 -14.61 -4.05
CA LYS A 41 -2.00 -15.37 -5.26
C LYS A 41 -0.91 -15.20 -6.32
N LEU A 42 -0.51 -13.97 -6.61
CA LEU A 42 0.48 -13.64 -7.63
C LEU A 42 1.89 -14.14 -7.29
N ALA A 43 2.23 -14.25 -6.01
CA ALA A 43 3.48 -14.87 -5.59
C ALA A 43 3.61 -16.34 -6.04
N LYS A 44 2.48 -17.07 -6.18
CA LYS A 44 2.48 -18.45 -6.71
C LYS A 44 2.83 -18.52 -8.18
N ASP A 45 2.57 -17.43 -8.91
CA ASP A 45 2.92 -17.27 -10.32
C ASP A 45 4.30 -16.62 -10.49
N GLY A 46 5.04 -16.40 -9.39
CA GLY A 46 6.38 -15.82 -9.39
C GLY A 46 6.42 -14.29 -9.49
N ILE A 47 5.29 -13.61 -9.25
CA ILE A 47 5.18 -12.14 -9.30
C ILE A 47 5.27 -11.57 -7.89
N SER A 48 6.26 -10.71 -7.68
CA SER A 48 6.58 -10.04 -6.42
C SER A 48 5.88 -8.69 -6.34
N VAL A 49 4.92 -8.57 -5.43
CA VAL A 49 4.04 -7.40 -5.29
C VAL A 49 4.31 -6.71 -3.96
N GLU A 50 4.65 -5.43 -4.03
CA GLU A 50 4.72 -4.52 -2.90
C GLU A 50 3.32 -3.95 -2.63
N VAL A 51 2.91 -3.87 -1.37
CA VAL A 51 1.61 -3.32 -0.97
C VAL A 51 1.81 -2.18 0.00
N VAL A 52 1.33 -1.00 -0.39
CA VAL A 52 1.45 0.27 0.33
C VAL A 52 0.06 0.76 0.71
N ASP A 53 -0.14 1.00 2.00
CA ASP A 53 -1.31 1.69 2.56
C ASP A 53 -0.89 3.10 2.98
N PRO A 54 -1.33 4.16 2.29
CA PRO A 54 -0.94 5.53 2.66
C PRO A 54 -1.33 5.92 4.09
N ARG A 55 -2.38 5.32 4.67
CA ARG A 55 -3.04 5.69 5.95
C ARG A 55 -3.59 7.12 6.03
N THR A 56 -2.92 8.08 5.42
CA THR A 56 -3.24 9.51 5.37
C THR A 56 -3.32 9.95 3.91
N ILE A 57 -4.47 10.50 3.52
CA ILE A 57 -4.69 11.01 2.14
C ILE A 57 -4.18 12.45 2.01
N SER A 58 -4.24 13.23 3.08
CA SER A 58 -3.79 14.62 3.08
C SER A 58 -3.23 15.02 4.46
N PRO A 59 -1.94 15.39 4.55
CA PRO A 59 -0.93 15.32 3.49
C PRO A 59 -0.56 13.87 3.19
N LEU A 60 -0.35 13.56 1.91
CA LEU A 60 0.07 12.24 1.45
C LEU A 60 1.57 12.05 1.71
N ASP A 61 1.99 10.82 1.99
CA ASP A 61 3.40 10.42 2.06
C ASP A 61 4.00 10.33 0.63
N GLU A 62 4.16 11.49 -0.01
CA GLU A 62 4.60 11.57 -1.41
C GLU A 62 6.00 11.02 -1.61
N GLU A 63 6.93 11.32 -0.70
CA GLU A 63 8.34 10.89 -0.81
C GLU A 63 8.46 9.37 -0.73
N GLY A 64 7.86 8.74 0.29
CA GLY A 64 7.91 7.28 0.46
C GLY A 64 7.22 6.53 -0.69
N ILE A 65 6.09 7.05 -1.18
CA ILE A 65 5.39 6.44 -2.32
C ILE A 65 6.22 6.57 -3.60
N LEU A 66 6.81 7.74 -3.87
CA LEU A 66 7.61 7.94 -5.07
C LEU A 66 8.87 7.06 -5.08
N GLU A 67 9.53 6.88 -3.94
CA GLU A 67 10.69 5.97 -3.81
C GLU A 67 10.30 4.52 -4.10
N SER A 68 9.21 4.05 -3.51
CA SER A 68 8.66 2.71 -3.74
C SER A 68 8.29 2.47 -5.21
N VAL A 69 7.57 3.41 -5.83
CA VAL A 69 7.21 3.32 -7.25
C VAL A 69 8.45 3.38 -8.14
N ALA A 70 9.47 4.17 -7.80
CA ALA A 70 10.73 4.21 -8.54
C ALA A 70 11.49 2.87 -8.47
N SER A 71 11.40 2.16 -7.34
CA SER A 71 12.08 0.86 -7.15
C SER A 71 11.45 -0.26 -7.98
N THR A 72 10.12 -0.32 -8.05
CA THR A 72 9.37 -1.36 -8.78
C THR A 72 9.11 -1.01 -10.25
N GLY A 73 9.14 0.29 -10.59
CA GLY A 73 8.91 0.83 -11.92
C GLY A 73 7.45 0.76 -12.41
N ARG A 74 6.52 0.26 -11.59
CA ARG A 74 5.10 0.08 -11.95
C ARG A 74 4.21 0.32 -10.75
N VAL A 75 3.08 0.98 -10.96
CA VAL A 75 2.12 1.29 -9.90
C VAL A 75 0.68 0.95 -10.32
N VAL A 76 -0.07 0.39 -9.38
CA VAL A 76 -1.53 0.22 -9.46
C VAL A 76 -2.15 0.85 -8.23
N ILE A 77 -3.13 1.73 -8.42
CA ILE A 77 -3.87 2.36 -7.32
C ILE A 77 -5.24 1.70 -7.23
N VAL A 78 -5.61 1.28 -6.01
CA VAL A 78 -6.89 0.63 -5.74
C VAL A 78 -7.60 1.36 -4.62
N ASP A 79 -8.71 2.01 -4.99
CA ASP A 79 -9.58 2.75 -4.09
C ASP A 79 -11.04 2.28 -4.30
N GLU A 80 -11.82 2.29 -3.23
CA GLU A 80 -13.26 2.02 -3.25
C GLU A 80 -14.08 3.24 -3.65
N SER A 81 -13.45 4.43 -3.64
CA SER A 81 -14.07 5.68 -4.04
C SER A 81 -14.42 5.69 -5.54
N ALA A 82 -15.17 6.73 -5.95
CA ALA A 82 -15.49 6.90 -7.36
C ALA A 82 -14.21 7.14 -8.17
N ALA A 83 -14.12 6.53 -9.35
CA ALA A 83 -12.96 6.68 -10.25
C ALA A 83 -12.65 8.15 -10.67
N ARG A 84 -13.57 9.09 -10.40
CA ARG A 84 -13.37 10.52 -10.61
C ARG A 84 -13.52 11.24 -9.28
N CYS A 85 -12.53 12.05 -8.94
CA CYS A 85 -12.51 12.87 -7.73
C CYS A 85 -12.54 12.08 -6.41
N GLY A 86 -12.08 10.82 -6.46
CA GLY A 86 -11.73 10.00 -5.31
C GLY A 86 -10.37 10.36 -4.74
#